data_AF-A0A4U9HQA3-F1
#
_entry.id   AF-A0A4U9HQA3-F1
#
_cell.length_a   1.000
_cell.length_b   1.000
_cell.length_c   1.000
_cell.angle_alpha   90.00
_cell.angle_beta   90.00
_cell.angle_gamma   90.00
#
_symmetry.space_group_name_H-M   'P 1'
#
loop_
_entity.id
_entity.type
_entity.pdbx_description
1 polymer ?
#
loop_
_entity_poly.entity_id
_entity_poly.type
_entity_poly.pdbx_seq_one_letter_code
_entity_poly.pdbx_strand_id
1 'polypeptide(L)' 'MCQTCVTAAKMADGIPETMKAIVAYAPKDYRLEEVAVPKIGPKEILVKIEACGICAGDIKAFEGAPSFWGR' A
#
# COMPACT_ATOMS: atom_id res chain seq x y z
N MET A 1 -13.96 -21.47 -21.40
CA MET A 1 -13.49 -20.58 -20.32
C MET A 1 -13.59 -21.32 -19.00
N CYS A 2 -12.46 -21.64 -18.37
CA CYS A 2 -12.42 -22.36 -17.09
C CYS A 2 -12.92 -21.45 -15.96
N GLN A 3 -14.05 -21.80 -15.34
CA GLN A 3 -14.73 -21.03 -14.29
C GLN A 3 -13.98 -21.00 -12.94
N THR A 4 -12.86 -21.72 -12.81
CA THR A 4 -12.11 -21.83 -11.54
C THR A 4 -11.30 -20.58 -11.19
N CYS A 5 -11.07 -19.67 -12.15
CA CYS A 5 -10.25 -18.47 -11.92
C CYS A 5 -11.04 -17.29 -11.31
N VAL A 6 -12.36 -17.41 -11.15
CA VAL A 6 -13.26 -16.30 -10.75
C VAL A 6 -13.67 -16.40 -9.27
N THR A 7 -13.30 -17.47 -8.58
CA THR A 7 -13.84 -17.80 -7.26
C THR A 7 -12.92 -17.28 -6.16
N ALA A 8 -13.33 -16.16 -5.56
CA ALA A 8 -12.95 -15.62 -4.25
C ALA A 8 -11.43 -15.58 -3.94
N ALA A 9 -10.87 -14.37 -3.86
CA ALA A 9 -9.56 -14.16 -3.25
C ALA A 9 -9.52 -14.90 -1.90
N LYS A 10 -8.61 -15.87 -1.77
CA LYS A 10 -8.45 -16.66 -0.54
C LYS A 10 -7.79 -15.77 0.51
N MET A 11 -8.59 -15.10 1.33
CA MET A 11 -8.09 -14.30 2.44
C MET A 11 -7.42 -15.24 3.46
N ALA A 12 -6.24 -14.86 3.96
CA ALA A 12 -5.63 -15.57 5.07
C ALA A 12 -6.42 -15.30 6.36
N ASP A 13 -6.48 -16.28 7.25
CA ASP A 13 -7.06 -16.09 8.58
C ASP A 13 -6.18 -15.14 9.42
N GLY A 14 -6.80 -14.37 10.32
CA GLY A 14 -6.08 -13.53 11.28
C GLY A 14 -5.55 -12.19 10.73
N ILE A 15 -6.16 -11.66 9.67
CA ILE A 15 -5.88 -10.29 9.21
C ILE A 15 -6.44 -9.30 10.25
N PRO A 16 -5.62 -8.38 10.79
CA PRO A 16 -6.10 -7.42 11.78
C PRO A 16 -7.05 -6.39 11.14
N GLU A 17 -7.86 -5.72 11.97
CA GLU A 17 -8.72 -4.62 11.50
C GLU A 17 -7.90 -3.38 11.12
N THR A 18 -6.76 -3.19 11.78
CA THR A 18 -5.84 -2.05 11.59
C THR A 18 -4.39 -2.50 11.36
N MET A 19 -3.60 -1.62 10.75
CA MET A 19 -2.16 -1.79 10.53
C MET A 19 -1.43 -0.46 10.69
N LYS A 20 -0.12 -0.52 10.96
CA LYS A 20 0.73 0.67 10.96
C LYS A 20 1.09 1.04 9.52
N ALA A 21 1.02 2.32 9.20
CA ALA A 21 1.43 2.86 7.90
C ALA A 21 2.08 4.25 8.06
N ILE A 22 2.99 4.58 7.14
CA ILE A 22 3.42 5.95 6.94
C ILE A 22 2.45 6.60 5.95
N VAL A 23 1.70 7.62 6.41
CA VAL A 23 0.70 8.33 5.61
C VAL A 23 1.23 9.71 5.24
N ALA A 24 1.18 10.05 3.95
CA ALA A 24 1.59 11.34 3.42
C ALA A 24 0.37 12.27 3.27
N TYR A 25 0.35 13.38 4.02
CA TYR A 25 -0.72 14.38 3.96
C TYR A 25 -0.36 15.59 3.09
N ALA A 26 0.92 15.96 3.08
CA ALA A 26 1.46 17.06 2.29
C ALA A 26 2.98 16.85 2.09
N PRO A 27 3.64 17.63 1.20
CA PRO A 27 5.09 17.67 1.17
C PRO A 27 5.66 17.93 2.56
N LYS A 28 6.60 17.08 2.97
CA LYS A 28 7.25 17.08 4.30
C LYS A 28 6.33 16.76 5.48
N ASP A 29 5.11 16.30 5.25
CA ASP A 29 4.15 15.89 6.28
C ASP A 29 3.80 14.41 6.13
N TYR A 30 4.68 13.56 6.66
CA TYR A 30 4.55 12.10 6.69
C TYR A 30 4.43 11.67 8.14
N ARG A 31 3.43 10.84 8.45
CA ARG A 31 3.11 10.45 9.83
C ARG A 31 2.98 8.95 9.94
N LEU A 32 3.52 8.39 11.03
CA LEU A 32 3.28 7.00 11.39
C LEU A 32 1.95 6.91 12.12
N GLU A 33 0.99 6.24 11.50
CA GLU A 33 -0.38 6.13 12.00
C GLU A 33 -0.86 4.68 11.97
N GLU A 34 -1.90 4.42 12.75
CA GLU A 34 -2.64 3.18 12.69
C GLU A 34 -3.89 3.39 11.82
N VAL A 35 -3.97 2.66 10.72
CA VAL A 35 -5.00 2.81 9.68
C VAL A 35 -5.72 1.48 9.45
N ALA A 36 -6.94 1.53 8.91
CA ALA A 36 -7.67 0.31 8.59
C ALA A 36 -6.94 -0.54 7.53
N VAL A 37 -6.96 -1.86 7.68
CA VAL A 37 -6.44 -2.76 6.64
C VAL A 37 -7.32 -2.64 5.38
N PRO A 38 -6.73 -2.46 4.19
CA PRO A 38 -7.49 -2.26 2.96
C PRO A 38 -8.27 -3.53 2.56
N LYS A 39 -9.47 -3.32 2.03
CA LYS A 39 -10.30 -4.37 1.43
C LYS A 39 -9.91 -4.53 -0.03
N ILE A 40 -9.69 -5.76 -0.49
CA ILE A 40 -9.25 -6.05 -1.86
C ILE A 40 -10.42 -6.37 -2.79
N GLY A 41 -10.29 -5.98 -4.06
CA GLY A 41 -11.18 -6.36 -5.15
C GLY A 41 -10.82 -7.69 -5.84
N PRO A 42 -11.59 -8.13 -6.85
CA PRO A 42 -11.42 -9.43 -7.52
C PRO A 42 -10.09 -9.65 -8.28
N LYS A 43 -9.26 -8.63 -8.45
CA LYS A 43 -7.97 -8.69 -9.19
C LYS A 43 -6.82 -8.07 -8.40
N GLU A 44 -6.98 -7.98 -7.10
CA GLU A 44 -6.00 -7.40 -6.20
C GLU A 44 -5.50 -8.47 -5.23
N ILE A 45 -4.33 -8.23 -4.64
CA ILE A 45 -3.73 -9.10 -3.65
C ILE A 45 -3.40 -8.25 -2.44
N LEU A 46 -3.75 -8.74 -1.25
CA LEU A 46 -3.31 -8.14 0.01
C LEU A 46 -2.01 -8.81 0.45
N VAL A 47 -0.97 -8.00 0.68
CA VAL A 47 0.35 -8.49 1.09
C VAL A 47 0.68 -7.95 2.48
N LYS A 48 1.02 -8.85 3.41
CA LYS A 48 1.60 -8.46 4.69
C LYS A 48 3.06 -8.12 4.48
N ILE A 49 3.40 -6.84 4.62
CA ILE A 49 4.76 -6.35 4.45
C ILE A 49 5.59 -6.69 5.69
N GLU A 50 6.73 -7.38 5.51
CA GLU A 50 7.73 -7.60 6.56
C GLU A 50 8.72 -6.43 6.64
N ALA A 51 9.17 -5.96 5.47
CA ALA A 51 10.08 -4.83 5.33
C ALA A 51 9.84 -4.08 4.02
N CYS A 52 10.20 -2.80 4.00
CA CYS A 52 10.18 -1.94 2.82
C CYS A 52 11.50 -1.17 2.73
N GLY A 53 12.05 -1.06 1.52
CA GLY A 53 13.24 -0.24 1.27
C GLY A 53 12.85 1.17 0.82
N ILE A 54 13.70 2.15 1.13
CA ILE A 54 13.55 3.53 0.67
C ILE A 54 14.36 3.72 -0.61
N CYS A 55 13.72 4.23 -1.66
CA CYS A 55 14.35 4.55 -2.93
C CYS A 55 14.46 6.07 -3.15
N ALA A 56 15.16 6.49 -4.21
CA ALA A 56 15.27 7.91 -4.56
C ALA A 56 13.90 8.58 -4.83
N GLY A 57 12.90 7.80 -5.24
CA GLY A 57 11.53 8.28 -5.47
C GLY A 57 10.83 8.77 -4.20
N ASP A 58 11.13 8.17 -3.06
CA ASP A 58 10.50 8.53 -1.78
C ASP A 58 10.93 9.92 -1.32
N ILE A 59 12.21 10.29 -1.55
CA ILE A 59 12.71 11.63 -1.25
C ILE A 59 12.00 12.67 -2.13
N LYS A 60 11.85 12.38 -3.43
CA LYS A 60 11.11 13.26 -4.35
C LYS A 60 9.64 13.40 -3.94
N ALA A 61 9.01 12.32 -3.49
CA ALA A 61 7.64 12.34 -2.97
C ALA A 61 7.55 13.26 -1.74
N PHE A 62 8.46 13.07 -0.80
CA PHE A 62 8.54 13.81 0.44
C PHE A 62 8.73 15.31 0.21
N GLU A 63 9.55 15.70 -0.77
CA GLU A 63 9.74 17.11 -1.13
C GLU A 63 8.58 17.72 -1.91
N GLY A 64 7.64 16.91 -2.41
CA GLY A 64 6.52 17.38 -3.22
C GLY A 64 6.89 17.64 -4.69
N ALA A 65 7.85 16.89 -5.23
CA ALA A 65 8.30 17.06 -6.60
C ALA A 65 7.15 16.86 -7.61
N PRO A 66 7.07 17.68 -8.68
CA PRO A 66 6.00 17.56 -9.68
C PRO A 66 6.08 16.27 -10.51
N SER A 67 7.20 15.53 -10.45
CA SER A 67 7.34 14.21 -11.07
C SER A 67 8.44 13.37 -10.40
N PHE A 68 8.26 12.05 -10.41
CA PHE A 68 9.23 11.09 -9.90
C PHE A 68 10.38 10.80 -10.88
N TRP A 69 10.09 10.90 -12.18
CA TRP A 69 10.96 10.51 -13.28
C TRP A 69 11.49 11.69 -14.11
N GLY A 70 11.20 12.93 -13.68
CA GLY A 70 11.63 14.17 -14.37
C GLY A 70 10.52 14.82 -15.21
N ARG A 71 10.68 16.14 -15.39
CA ARG A 71 10.50 16.79 -16.68
C ARG A 71 11.89 17.19 -17.16
#